data_AF-S8EE37-F1
#
_entry.id   AF-S8EE37-F1
#
_cell.length_a   1.000
_cell.length_b   1.000
_cell.length_c   1.000
_cell.angle_alpha   90.00
_cell.angle_beta   90.00
_cell.angle_gamma   90.00
#
_symmetry.space_group_name_H-M   'P 1'
#
loop_
_entity.id
_entity.type
_entity.pdbx_description
1 polymer ?
#
loop_
_entity_poly.entity_id
_entity_poly.type
_entity_poly.pdbx_seq_one_letter_code
_entity_poly.pdbx_strand_id
1 'polypeptide(L)'
;MCYPVDEKSLDPLSLDGLAPVLVAVRKYNMNLTEKYITQRLRQLVAMSPLQGYCLSIHFQLGDNLTRAAARGFLAQGIRSAYVDIHIRELDDISGSAYARLLDYHSKCSVAVLHVINTYPDTPSERSERYQWRRLVEDKPSGYEVQPQNAMAEVLTEAAKCDYCRPQVWNHLQGFLRLMTARMDAAITQVSSEVFPF
;
A
#
# COMPACT_ATOMS: atom_id res chain seq x y z
N MET A 1 21.40 -12.39 -36.96
CA MET A 1 21.70 -10.96 -36.73
C MET A 1 21.57 -10.71 -35.24
N CYS A 2 22.67 -10.35 -34.58
CA CYS A 2 22.69 -9.98 -33.16
C CYS A 2 22.62 -8.45 -33.07
N TYR A 3 21.50 -7.91 -32.62
CA TYR A 3 21.43 -6.49 -32.25
C TYR A 3 21.80 -6.36 -30.77
N PRO A 4 22.80 -5.54 -30.41
CA PRO A 4 23.07 -5.24 -29.01
C PRO A 4 21.84 -4.53 -28.43
N VAL A 5 21.25 -5.12 -27.40
CA VAL A 5 20.19 -4.48 -26.63
C VAL A 5 20.86 -3.46 -25.73
N ASP A 6 20.75 -2.18 -26.07
CA ASP A 6 21.17 -1.11 -25.19
C ASP A 6 20.29 -1.11 -23.94
N GLU A 7 20.85 -1.61 -22.85
CA GLU A 7 20.24 -1.74 -21.51
C GLU A 7 19.73 -0.39 -20.95
N LYS A 8 20.12 0.73 -21.58
CA LYS A 8 19.77 2.12 -21.25
C LYS A 8 18.59 2.69 -22.05
N SER A 9 18.01 1.94 -22.99
CA SER A 9 16.88 2.41 -23.82
C SER A 9 15.50 2.31 -23.13
N LEU A 10 15.47 1.87 -21.87
CA LEU A 10 14.26 1.66 -21.08
C LEU A 10 14.14 2.68 -19.93
N ASP A 11 14.48 3.95 -20.19
CA ASP A 11 14.24 5.08 -19.29
C ASP A 11 13.58 6.27 -20.03
N PRO A 12 12.62 7.01 -19.44
CA PRO A 12 11.75 6.67 -18.32
C PRO A 12 10.43 6.06 -18.82
N LEU A 13 9.92 5.08 -18.07
CA LEU A 13 8.71 4.30 -18.32
C LEU A 13 7.46 5.18 -18.56
N SER A 14 7.25 5.67 -19.79
CA SER A 14 5.94 6.11 -20.23
C SER A 14 5.11 4.88 -20.60
N LEU A 15 3.83 4.87 -20.21
CA LEU A 15 2.90 3.80 -20.53
C LEU A 15 2.84 3.50 -22.04
N ASP A 16 2.98 4.55 -22.84
CA ASP A 16 2.95 4.48 -24.31
C ASP A 16 4.06 3.60 -24.87
N GLY A 17 5.22 3.56 -24.22
CA GLY A 17 6.33 2.69 -24.61
C GLY A 17 6.17 1.26 -24.11
N LEU A 18 5.55 1.06 -22.94
CA LEU A 18 5.40 -0.25 -22.32
C LEU A 18 4.26 -1.08 -22.88
N ALA A 19 3.16 -0.43 -23.29
CA ALA A 19 1.98 -1.11 -23.82
C ALA A 19 2.29 -1.99 -25.05
N PRO A 20 2.96 -1.49 -26.10
CA PRO A 20 3.26 -2.29 -27.29
C PRO A 20 4.27 -3.39 -26.98
N VAL A 21 5.21 -3.12 -26.07
CA VAL A 21 6.23 -4.08 -25.64
C VAL A 21 5.59 -5.24 -24.87
N LEU A 22 4.66 -4.97 -23.96
CA LEU A 22 3.93 -6.02 -23.23
C LEU A 22 3.10 -6.90 -24.18
N VAL A 23 2.42 -6.29 -25.16
CA VAL A 23 1.69 -7.04 -26.19
C VAL A 23 2.64 -7.92 -27.00
N ALA A 24 3.78 -7.40 -27.43
CA ALA A 24 4.79 -8.17 -28.16
C ALA A 24 5.37 -9.31 -27.31
N VAL A 25 5.74 -9.03 -26.06
CA VAL A 25 6.31 -10.02 -25.14
C VAL A 25 5.37 -11.20 -24.93
N ARG A 26 4.06 -10.95 -24.74
CA ARG A 26 3.05 -12.01 -24.63
C ARG A 26 2.85 -12.73 -25.95
N LYS A 27 2.74 -12.00 -27.06
CA LYS A 27 2.54 -12.58 -28.41
C LYS A 27 3.68 -13.52 -28.82
N TYR A 28 4.91 -13.19 -28.46
CA TYR A 28 6.10 -13.95 -28.81
C TYR A 28 6.64 -14.84 -27.68
N ASN A 29 5.89 -14.96 -26.57
CA ASN A 29 6.23 -15.79 -25.41
C ASN A 29 7.67 -15.53 -24.88
N MET A 30 8.06 -14.26 -24.84
CA MET A 30 9.40 -13.82 -24.44
C MET A 30 9.56 -13.85 -22.92
N ASN A 31 9.67 -15.06 -22.36
CA ASN A 31 9.67 -15.32 -20.91
C ASN A 31 10.70 -14.50 -20.11
N LEU A 32 11.89 -14.25 -20.68
CA LEU A 32 12.93 -13.45 -20.01
C LEU A 32 12.56 -11.97 -19.91
N THR A 33 12.00 -11.43 -21.00
CA THR A 33 11.53 -10.05 -21.07
C THR A 33 10.30 -9.85 -20.20
N GLU A 34 9.40 -10.84 -20.13
CA GLU A 34 8.24 -10.82 -19.23
C GLU A 34 8.66 -10.72 -17.76
N LYS A 35 9.66 -11.50 -17.34
CA LYS A 35 10.22 -11.41 -15.98
C LYS A 35 10.82 -10.04 -15.70
N TYR A 36 11.59 -9.50 -16.66
CA TYR A 36 12.18 -8.16 -16.54
C TYR A 36 11.11 -7.07 -16.38
N ILE A 37 10.08 -7.09 -17.23
CA ILE A 37 8.99 -6.10 -17.17
C ILE A 37 8.20 -6.26 -15.87
N THR A 38 7.91 -7.48 -15.44
CA THR A 38 7.25 -7.76 -14.15
C THR A 38 8.05 -7.18 -12.98
N GLN A 39 9.37 -7.32 -12.99
CA GLN A 39 10.24 -6.75 -11.96
C GLN A 39 10.20 -5.21 -11.97
N ARG A 40 10.21 -4.58 -13.14
CA ARG A 40 10.07 -3.12 -13.27
C ARG A 40 8.71 -2.62 -12.81
N LEU A 41 7.64 -3.33 -13.13
CA LEU A 41 6.29 -3.02 -12.67
C LEU A 41 6.18 -3.07 -11.14
N ARG A 42 6.86 -3.99 -10.47
CA ARG A 42 6.92 -4.01 -8.99
C ARG A 42 7.57 -2.75 -8.42
N GLN A 43 8.60 -2.23 -9.08
CA GLN A 43 9.22 -0.96 -8.67
C GLN A 43 8.23 0.20 -8.85
N LEU A 44 7.51 0.21 -9.97
CA LEU A 44 6.48 1.23 -10.23
C LEU A 44 5.33 1.17 -9.21
N VAL A 45 4.88 -0.03 -8.82
CA VAL A 45 3.88 -0.22 -7.76
C VAL A 45 4.33 0.40 -6.42
N ALA A 46 5.62 0.34 -6.11
CA ALA A 46 6.16 0.93 -4.88
C ALA A 46 6.18 2.47 -4.93
N MET A 47 6.38 3.07 -6.11
CA MET A 47 6.42 4.53 -6.28
C MET A 47 5.03 5.14 -6.52
N SER A 48 4.21 4.45 -7.30
CA SER A 48 2.89 4.89 -7.78
C SER A 48 1.94 3.68 -7.83
N PRO A 49 1.38 3.27 -6.67
CA PRO A 49 0.52 2.10 -6.56
C PRO A 49 -0.77 2.23 -7.39
N LEU A 50 -1.34 3.44 -7.53
CA LEU A 50 -2.54 3.65 -8.34
C LEU A 50 -2.26 3.39 -9.84
N GLN A 51 -1.14 3.89 -10.37
CA GLN A 51 -0.72 3.59 -11.74
C GLN A 51 -0.42 2.09 -11.91
N GLY A 52 0.29 1.49 -10.96
CA GLY A 52 0.56 0.06 -10.97
C GLY A 52 -0.72 -0.80 -10.98
N TYR A 53 -1.75 -0.37 -10.27
CA TYR A 53 -3.05 -1.04 -10.26
C TYR A 53 -3.73 -0.95 -11.62
N CYS A 54 -3.82 0.25 -12.20
CA CYS A 54 -4.43 0.46 -13.50
C CYS A 54 -3.76 -0.39 -14.59
N LEU A 55 -2.42 -0.37 -14.61
CA LEU A 55 -1.59 -1.21 -15.48
C LEU A 55 -1.87 -2.69 -15.31
N SER A 56 -1.94 -3.16 -14.06
CA SER A 56 -2.17 -4.57 -13.77
C SER A 56 -3.51 -5.07 -14.32
N ILE A 57 -4.54 -4.23 -14.27
CA ILE A 57 -5.88 -4.52 -14.80
C ILE A 57 -5.88 -4.46 -16.32
N HIS A 58 -5.35 -3.39 -16.91
CA HIS A 58 -5.35 -3.17 -18.36
C HIS A 58 -4.58 -4.28 -19.11
N PHE A 59 -3.41 -4.66 -18.61
CA PHE A 59 -2.58 -5.69 -19.24
C PHE A 59 -2.79 -7.11 -18.70
N GLN A 60 -3.70 -7.31 -17.73
CA GLN A 60 -3.97 -8.61 -17.09
C GLN A 60 -2.70 -9.29 -16.57
N LEU A 61 -1.88 -8.55 -15.81
CA LEU A 61 -0.54 -8.95 -15.34
C LEU A 61 -0.56 -9.91 -14.13
N GLY A 62 -1.73 -10.48 -13.82
CA GLY A 62 -1.95 -11.44 -12.75
C GLY A 62 -2.27 -10.81 -11.40
N ASP A 63 -3.05 -11.53 -10.60
CA ASP A 63 -3.69 -11.00 -9.38
C ASP A 63 -2.70 -10.61 -8.28
N ASN A 64 -1.50 -11.20 -8.29
CA ASN A 64 -0.46 -10.87 -7.31
C ASN A 64 0.02 -9.42 -7.45
N LEU A 65 0.21 -8.94 -8.69
CA LEU A 65 0.60 -7.55 -8.94
C LEU A 65 -0.55 -6.60 -8.63
N THR A 66 -1.76 -6.96 -9.03
CA THR A 66 -2.97 -6.18 -8.72
C THR A 66 -3.19 -6.02 -7.22
N ARG A 67 -3.05 -7.10 -6.45
CA ARG A 67 -3.15 -7.06 -4.98
C ARG A 67 -2.01 -6.26 -4.35
N ALA A 68 -0.79 -6.39 -4.85
CA ALA A 68 0.34 -5.59 -4.35
C ALA A 68 0.11 -4.10 -4.58
N ALA A 69 -0.41 -3.73 -5.76
CA ALA A 69 -0.77 -2.35 -6.10
C ALA A 69 -1.92 -1.82 -5.25
N ALA A 70 -3.00 -2.59 -5.11
CA ALA A 70 -4.13 -2.24 -4.25
C ALA A 70 -3.70 -2.07 -2.79
N ARG A 71 -2.79 -2.92 -2.29
CA ARG A 71 -2.24 -2.80 -0.93
C ARG A 71 -1.36 -1.56 -0.79
N GLY A 72 -0.51 -1.27 -1.77
CA GLY A 72 0.29 -0.03 -1.77
C GLY A 72 -0.57 1.23 -1.77
N PHE A 73 -1.75 1.17 -2.42
CA PHE A 73 -2.71 2.27 -2.44
C PHE A 73 -3.29 2.59 -1.05
N LEU A 74 -3.30 1.65 -0.10
CA LEU A 74 -3.76 1.89 1.28
C LEU A 74 -2.87 2.88 2.05
N ALA A 75 -1.63 3.11 1.60
CA ALA A 75 -0.75 4.13 2.18
C ALA A 75 -1.01 5.54 1.60
N GLN A 76 -1.81 5.63 0.53
CA GLN A 76 -2.16 6.88 -0.13
C GLN A 76 -3.57 7.29 0.25
N GLY A 77 -3.74 8.54 0.65
CA GLY A 77 -5.06 9.09 0.93
C GLY A 77 -5.86 9.18 -0.37
N ILE A 78 -7.13 8.73 -0.37
CA ILE A 78 -8.01 8.77 -1.55
C ILE A 78 -8.04 10.19 -2.13
N ARG A 79 -8.09 11.22 -1.27
CA ARG A 79 -8.12 12.63 -1.69
C ARG A 79 -6.76 13.12 -2.18
N SER A 80 -5.68 12.66 -1.56
CA SER A 80 -4.31 13.07 -1.92
C SER A 80 -3.86 12.48 -3.26
N ALA A 81 -4.37 11.32 -3.65
CA ALA A 81 -3.99 10.65 -4.90
C ALA A 81 -4.44 11.42 -6.17
N TYR A 82 -5.42 12.31 -6.07
CA TYR A 82 -5.99 13.05 -7.21
C TYR A 82 -5.51 14.49 -7.35
N VAL A 83 -5.03 15.11 -6.28
CA VAL A 83 -4.82 16.57 -6.25
C VAL A 83 -3.59 17.00 -7.05
N ASP A 84 -2.58 16.13 -7.21
CA ASP A 84 -1.29 16.52 -7.80
C ASP A 84 -0.95 15.86 -9.15
N ILE A 85 -1.68 14.83 -9.59
CA ILE A 85 -1.26 14.03 -10.77
C ILE A 85 -2.48 13.60 -11.59
N HIS A 86 -2.58 14.09 -12.82
CA HIS A 86 -3.50 13.52 -13.81
C HIS A 86 -2.95 12.15 -14.25
N ILE A 87 -3.57 11.07 -13.76
CA ILE A 87 -3.18 9.70 -14.07
C ILE A 87 -3.95 9.26 -15.32
N ARG A 88 -3.29 9.22 -16.47
CA ARG A 88 -3.88 8.83 -17.76
C ARG A 88 -4.31 7.36 -17.78
N GLU A 89 -3.60 6.53 -17.01
CA GLU A 89 -3.87 5.09 -16.87
C GLU A 89 -5.26 4.80 -16.29
N LEU A 90 -5.88 5.79 -15.63
CA LEU A 90 -7.22 5.65 -15.09
C LEU A 90 -8.29 5.58 -16.19
N ASP A 91 -8.03 6.20 -17.35
CA ASP A 91 -8.93 6.15 -18.52
C ASP A 91 -8.92 4.76 -19.18
N ASP A 92 -7.85 3.99 -18.95
CA ASP A 92 -7.64 2.66 -19.53
C ASP A 92 -8.32 1.53 -18.74
N ILE A 93 -8.98 1.87 -17.62
CA ILE A 93 -9.71 0.92 -16.78
C ILE A 93 -11.21 1.26 -16.71
N SER A 94 -12.03 0.24 -16.46
CA SER A 94 -13.46 0.47 -16.25
C SER A 94 -13.73 1.13 -14.90
N GLY A 95 -14.77 1.96 -14.83
CA GLY A 95 -15.23 2.54 -13.56
C GLY A 95 -15.55 1.47 -12.50
N SER A 96 -15.98 0.29 -12.92
CA SER A 96 -16.19 -0.86 -12.00
C SER A 96 -14.88 -1.39 -11.40
N ALA A 97 -13.78 -1.40 -12.17
CA ALA A 97 -12.47 -1.82 -11.67
C ALA A 97 -11.92 -0.83 -10.64
N TYR A 98 -12.18 0.46 -10.86
CA TYR A 98 -11.84 1.51 -9.91
C TYR A 98 -12.75 1.46 -8.66
N ALA A 99 -14.05 1.26 -8.83
CA ALA A 99 -14.99 1.12 -7.71
C ALA A 99 -14.63 -0.04 -6.79
N ARG A 100 -14.13 -1.17 -7.33
CA ARG A 100 -13.60 -2.29 -6.54
C ARG A 100 -12.39 -1.90 -5.69
N LEU A 101 -11.50 -1.06 -6.22
CA LEU A 101 -10.34 -0.57 -5.46
C LEU A 101 -10.79 0.32 -4.28
N LEU A 102 -11.79 1.18 -4.50
CA LEU A 102 -12.36 2.02 -3.45
C LEU A 102 -13.12 1.21 -2.38
N ASP A 103 -13.90 0.21 -2.79
CA ASP A 103 -14.56 -0.72 -1.88
C ASP A 103 -13.54 -1.49 -1.03
N TYR A 104 -12.46 -1.98 -1.66
CA TYR A 104 -11.32 -2.59 -0.96
C TYR A 104 -10.73 -1.63 0.08
N HIS A 105 -10.42 -0.39 -0.30
CA HIS A 105 -9.88 0.60 0.61
C HIS A 105 -10.80 0.86 1.82
N SER A 106 -12.11 1.03 1.56
CA SER A 106 -13.11 1.25 2.60
C SER A 106 -13.19 0.07 3.57
N LYS A 107 -13.27 -1.16 3.06
CA LYS A 107 -13.29 -2.39 3.88
C LYS A 107 -12.02 -2.56 4.70
N CYS A 108 -10.85 -2.29 4.12
CA CYS A 108 -9.59 -2.31 4.85
C CYS A 108 -9.59 -1.30 5.99
N SER A 109 -10.08 -0.08 5.75
CA SER A 109 -10.18 0.92 6.80
C SER A 109 -11.08 0.48 7.96
N VAL A 110 -12.26 -0.06 7.66
CA VAL A 110 -13.17 -0.59 8.68
C VAL A 110 -12.53 -1.72 9.49
N ALA A 111 -11.86 -2.66 8.82
CA ALA A 111 -11.18 -3.79 9.48
C ALA A 111 -10.05 -3.30 10.40
N VAL A 112 -9.27 -2.33 9.95
CA VAL A 112 -8.18 -1.73 10.73
C VAL A 112 -8.73 -0.94 11.94
N LEU A 113 -9.79 -0.15 11.75
CA LEU A 113 -10.47 0.54 12.85
C LEU A 113 -11.01 -0.43 13.89
N HIS A 114 -11.52 -1.59 13.48
CA HIS A 114 -11.95 -2.64 14.41
C HIS A 114 -10.78 -3.13 15.27
N VAL A 115 -9.61 -3.39 14.67
CA VAL A 115 -8.40 -3.77 15.41
C VAL A 115 -8.01 -2.69 16.43
N ILE A 116 -8.02 -1.41 16.04
CA ILE A 116 -7.70 -0.30 16.95
C ILE A 116 -8.70 -0.21 18.10
N ASN A 117 -10.01 -0.30 17.79
CA ASN A 117 -11.07 -0.18 18.79
C ASN A 117 -11.11 -1.35 19.80
N THR A 118 -10.45 -2.48 19.51
CA THR A 118 -10.36 -3.61 20.46
C THR A 118 -9.45 -3.32 21.65
N TYR A 119 -8.63 -2.27 21.59
CA TYR A 119 -7.78 -1.88 22.71
C TYR A 119 -8.53 -0.90 23.63
N PRO A 120 -8.54 -1.17 24.95
CA PRO A 120 -9.21 -0.29 25.91
C PRO A 120 -8.47 1.05 26.01
N ASP A 121 -9.21 2.14 25.82
CA ASP A 121 -8.67 3.51 25.90
C ASP A 121 -8.27 3.85 27.34
N THR A 122 -7.17 4.58 27.52
CA THR A 122 -6.94 5.33 28.77
C THR A 122 -7.70 6.66 28.75
N PRO A 123 -8.09 7.24 29.91
CA PRO A 123 -8.92 8.44 29.95
C PRO A 123 -8.34 9.68 29.23
N SER A 124 -7.03 9.75 29.02
CA SER A 124 -6.31 10.85 28.36
C SER A 124 -6.31 10.81 26.83
N GLU A 125 -6.64 9.68 26.20
CA GLU A 125 -6.43 9.46 24.75
C GLU A 125 -7.65 9.78 23.87
N ARG A 126 -8.75 10.28 24.46
CA ARG A 126 -10.02 10.48 23.72
C ARG A 126 -9.95 11.50 22.58
N SER A 127 -9.12 12.55 22.68
CA SER A 127 -8.97 13.56 21.62
C SER A 127 -8.11 13.06 20.46
N GLU A 128 -7.02 12.36 20.77
CA GLU A 128 -6.10 11.77 19.81
C GLU A 128 -6.80 10.68 18.98
N ARG A 129 -7.74 9.94 19.58
CA ARG A 129 -8.54 8.91 18.91
C ARG A 129 -9.28 9.42 17.68
N TYR A 130 -9.75 10.67 17.67
CA TYR A 130 -10.41 11.25 16.50
C TYR A 130 -9.44 11.53 15.35
N GLN A 131 -8.22 11.96 15.67
CA GLN A 131 -7.18 12.18 14.68
C GLN A 131 -6.71 10.84 14.10
N TRP A 132 -6.50 9.84 14.95
CA TRP A 132 -6.18 8.47 14.54
C TRP A 132 -7.24 7.86 13.64
N ARG A 133 -8.51 7.99 14.02
CA ARG A 133 -9.62 7.48 13.22
C ARG A 133 -9.63 8.11 11.83
N ARG A 134 -9.52 9.43 11.73
CA ARG A 134 -9.47 10.13 10.43
C ARG A 134 -8.26 9.72 9.59
N LEU A 135 -7.09 9.55 10.21
CA LEU A 135 -5.87 9.10 9.53
C LEU A 135 -6.03 7.69 8.98
N VAL A 136 -6.64 6.77 9.74
CA VAL A 136 -6.89 5.38 9.32
C VAL A 136 -8.03 5.28 8.29
N GLU A 137 -9.00 6.19 8.36
CA GLU A 137 -10.03 6.36 7.33
C GLU A 137 -9.44 6.79 5.99
N ASP A 138 -8.46 7.70 6.01
CA ASP A 138 -7.80 8.17 4.80
C ASP A 138 -6.70 7.21 4.32
N LYS A 139 -5.91 6.62 5.23
CA LYS A 139 -4.72 5.80 4.95
C LYS A 139 -4.65 4.57 5.87
N PRO A 140 -5.36 3.47 5.54
CA PRO A 140 -5.38 2.25 6.35
C PRO A 140 -4.10 1.40 6.21
N SER A 141 -2.91 2.01 6.27
CA SER A 141 -1.63 1.29 6.23
C SER A 141 -1.02 1.15 7.62
N GLY A 142 -0.45 -0.02 7.93
CA GLY A 142 0.19 -0.28 9.22
C GLY A 142 1.47 0.52 9.47
N TYR A 143 2.04 1.17 8.44
CA TYR A 143 3.22 2.03 8.55
C TYR A 143 2.86 3.44 9.04
N GLU A 144 1.78 4.03 8.52
CA GLU A 144 1.27 5.36 8.91
C GLU A 144 0.66 5.35 10.32
N VAL A 145 0.41 4.17 10.88
CA VAL A 145 -0.11 4.00 12.24
C VAL A 145 0.97 4.27 13.31
N GLN A 146 2.25 4.41 12.95
CA GLN A 146 3.31 4.66 13.92
C GLN A 146 3.20 6.07 14.51
N PRO A 147 2.88 6.22 15.81
CA PRO A 147 2.80 7.52 16.45
C PRO A 147 4.20 8.05 16.73
N GLN A 148 4.92 8.62 15.76
CA GLN A 148 6.22 9.23 16.09
C GLN A 148 6.07 10.30 17.20
N ASN A 149 4.89 10.92 17.27
CA ASN A 149 4.56 11.98 18.22
C ASN A 149 3.99 11.42 19.54
N ALA A 150 3.05 10.45 19.49
CA ALA A 150 2.50 9.86 20.72
C ALA A 150 3.50 8.95 21.44
N MET A 151 4.47 8.37 20.72
CA MET A 151 5.57 7.64 21.33
C MET A 151 6.47 8.57 22.16
N ALA A 152 6.70 9.80 21.73
CA ALA A 152 7.56 10.73 22.45
C ALA A 152 6.99 11.04 23.84
N GLU A 153 5.67 11.24 23.95
CA GLU A 153 4.99 11.52 25.21
C GLU A 153 5.01 10.32 26.16
N VAL A 154 4.67 9.12 25.66
CA VAL A 154 4.74 7.87 26.42
C VAL A 154 6.17 7.57 26.89
N LEU A 155 7.17 7.84 26.04
CA LEU A 155 8.58 7.69 26.40
C LEU A 155 9.02 8.70 27.46
N THR A 156 8.57 9.96 27.38
CA THR A 156 8.87 10.97 28.41
C THR A 156 8.24 10.64 29.75
N GLU A 157 7.03 10.10 29.79
CA GLU A 157 6.37 9.70 31.03
C GLU A 157 7.01 8.45 31.63
N ALA A 158 7.25 7.42 30.81
CA ALA A 158 7.89 6.19 31.25
C ALA A 158 9.36 6.38 31.67
N ALA A 159 10.05 7.39 31.12
CA ALA A 159 11.40 7.76 31.51
C ALA A 159 11.48 8.33 32.95
N LYS A 160 10.36 8.72 33.56
CA LYS A 160 10.30 9.12 34.98
C LYS A 160 10.45 7.93 35.94
N CYS A 161 10.33 6.70 35.45
CA CYS A 161 10.53 5.49 36.25
C CYS A 161 11.87 4.84 35.91
N ASP A 162 12.74 4.70 36.92
CA ASP A 162 14.09 4.12 36.77
C ASP A 162 14.07 2.66 36.27
N TYR A 163 13.01 1.91 36.59
CA TYR A 163 12.83 0.53 36.14
C TYR A 163 12.32 0.45 34.70
N CYS A 164 11.38 1.32 34.32
CA CYS A 164 10.75 1.29 33.00
C CYS A 164 11.65 1.91 31.92
N ARG A 165 12.47 2.91 32.26
CA ARG A 165 13.34 3.63 31.31
C ARG A 165 14.19 2.73 30.40
N PRO A 166 14.90 1.68 30.87
CA PRO A 166 15.68 0.83 29.97
C PRO A 166 14.83 -0.13 29.13
N GLN A 167 13.59 -0.42 29.54
CA GLN A 167 12.75 -1.43 28.90
C GLN A 167 11.64 -0.84 28.01
N VAL A 168 11.21 0.39 28.26
CA VAL A 168 10.05 1.00 27.59
C VAL A 168 10.21 1.04 26.08
N TRP A 169 11.42 1.34 25.59
CA TRP A 169 11.69 1.34 24.16
C TRP A 169 11.45 -0.04 23.53
N ASN A 170 11.95 -1.10 24.16
CA ASN A 170 11.80 -2.47 23.65
C ASN A 170 10.35 -2.94 23.71
N HIS A 171 9.64 -2.65 24.81
CA HIS A 171 8.23 -3.00 24.96
C HIS A 171 7.35 -2.24 23.96
N LEU A 172 7.61 -0.96 23.74
CA LEU A 172 6.89 -0.13 22.78
C LEU A 172 7.14 -0.59 21.34
N GLN A 173 8.40 -0.88 20.97
CA GLN A 173 8.71 -1.47 19.68
C GLN A 173 8.04 -2.85 19.49
N GLY A 174 8.01 -3.68 20.53
CA GLY A 174 7.32 -4.97 20.52
C GLY A 174 5.82 -4.82 20.29
N PHE A 175 5.18 -3.90 21.00
CA PHE A 175 3.76 -3.58 20.84
C PHE A 175 3.45 -3.11 19.42
N LEU A 176 4.22 -2.16 18.88
CA LEU A 176 4.01 -1.63 17.52
C LEU A 176 4.13 -2.73 16.48
N ARG A 177 5.13 -3.61 16.59
CA ARG A 177 5.27 -4.75 15.69
C ARG A 177 4.04 -5.67 15.72
N LEU A 178 3.53 -5.98 16.91
CA LEU A 178 2.34 -6.81 17.07
C LEU A 178 1.09 -6.12 16.52
N MET A 179 0.95 -4.81 16.72
CA MET A 179 -0.18 -4.03 16.21
C MET A 179 -0.15 -3.95 14.68
N THR A 180 0.99 -3.60 14.08
CA THR A 180 1.17 -3.61 12.62
C THR A 180 0.88 -5.00 12.04
N ALA A 181 1.37 -6.08 12.66
CA ALA A 181 1.09 -7.44 12.21
C ALA A 181 -0.41 -7.80 12.26
N ARG A 182 -1.14 -7.35 13.28
CA ARG A 182 -2.60 -7.54 13.37
C ARG A 182 -3.35 -6.75 12.31
N MET A 183 -2.93 -5.52 12.04
CA MET A 183 -3.51 -4.69 10.98
C MET A 183 -3.27 -5.34 9.61
N ASP A 184 -2.05 -5.79 9.35
CA ASP A 184 -1.70 -6.50 8.13
C ASP A 184 -2.49 -7.81 7.96
N ALA A 185 -2.73 -8.55 9.05
CA ALA A 185 -3.58 -9.74 9.01
C ALA A 185 -5.03 -9.40 8.64
N ALA A 186 -5.60 -8.34 9.22
CA ALA A 186 -6.95 -7.86 8.89
C ALA A 186 -7.05 -7.40 7.43
N ILE A 187 -6.06 -6.66 6.93
CA ILE A 187 -5.97 -6.25 5.52
C ILE A 187 -5.87 -7.48 4.60
N THR A 188 -5.08 -8.49 4.98
CA THR A 188 -4.91 -9.71 4.19
C THR A 188 -6.23 -10.48 4.06
N GLN A 189 -7.02 -10.54 5.13
CA GLN A 189 -8.35 -11.15 5.11
C GLN A 189 -9.29 -10.43 4.13
N VAL A 190 -9.33 -9.09 4.16
CA VAL A 190 -10.12 -8.29 3.20
C VAL A 190 -9.63 -8.51 1.76
N SER A 191 -8.31 -8.59 1.54
CA SER A 191 -7.75 -8.83 0.20
C SER A 191 -8.20 -10.15 -0.41
N SER A 192 -8.30 -11.21 0.39
CA SER A 192 -8.82 -12.51 -0.08
C SER A 192 -10.31 -12.48 -0.42
N GLU A 193 -11.09 -11.59 0.19
CA GLU A 193 -12.52 -11.46 -0.09
C GLU A 193 -12.79 -10.64 -1.35
N VAL A 194 -12.01 -9.57 -1.60
CA VAL A 194 -12.22 -8.68 -2.76
C VAL A 194 -11.63 -9.24 -4.05
N PHE A 195 -10.54 -10.00 -3.96
CA PHE A 195 -9.87 -10.62 -5.10
C PHE A 195 -9.87 -12.15 -4.97
N PRO A 196 -11.03 -12.82 -5.16
CA PRO A 196 -11.12 -14.28 -5.13
C PRO A 196 -10.46 -14.90 -6.36
N PHE A 197 -9.76 -16.02 -6.15
CA PHE A 197 -9.09 -16.84 -7.16
C PHE A 197 -10.06 -17.54 -8.13
#